data_AF-A0A6A6T6Y6-F1
#
_entry.id   AF-A0A6A6T6Y6-F1
#
_cell.length_a   1.000
_cell.length_b   1.000
_cell.length_c   1.000
_cell.angle_alpha   90.00
_cell.angle_beta   90.00
_cell.angle_gamma   90.00
#
_symmetry.space_group_name_H-M   'P 1'
#
loop_
_entity.id
_entity.type
_entity.pdbx_description
1 polymer ?
#
loop_
_entity_poly.entity_id
_entity_poly.type
_entity_poly.pdbx_seq_one_letter_code
_entity_poly.pdbx_strand_id
1 'polypeptide(L)'
;MRIKNAQSALLSNHEVLLHLREQDAEYEGTDGTGRGRQKPKGFRDVLQDGLAYLQSQTQDHALNTVIEAHPERPMTLYKGEHSLYRVLAPKFRLNRVEYLMLYNLRPQTQIELQLVIEESGTRFTEDELEDMLALITQVFQEEEGSIHAGVEDQELEKTSNKLLGASKRKKRVRRTGAEERE
;
A
#
# COMPACT_ATOMS: atom_id res chain seq x y z
N MET A 1 -29.29 0.90 5.03
CA MET A 1 -27.83 0.64 5.21
C MET A 1 -27.30 1.61 6.27
N ARG A 2 -26.43 1.18 7.20
CA ARG A 2 -25.79 2.07 8.19
C ARG A 2 -24.28 1.85 8.17
N ILE A 3 -23.50 2.93 8.11
CA ILE A 3 -22.04 2.87 8.10
C ILE A 3 -21.56 2.62 9.53
N LYS A 4 -20.83 1.53 9.77
CA LYS A 4 -20.25 1.21 11.09
C LYS A 4 -18.94 1.96 11.32
N ASN A 5 -18.05 1.92 10.33
CA ASN A 5 -16.75 2.58 10.35
C ASN A 5 -16.55 3.26 8.99
N ALA A 6 -16.37 4.59 8.99
CA ALA A 6 -16.19 5.35 7.76
C ALA A 6 -14.82 5.09 7.10
N GLN A 7 -13.78 4.87 7.90
CA GLN A 7 -12.41 4.62 7.44
C GLN A 7 -11.88 3.33 8.08
N SER A 8 -12.15 2.19 7.43
CA SER A 8 -11.71 0.87 7.90
C SER A 8 -10.25 0.59 7.58
N ALA A 9 -9.80 1.00 6.39
CA ALA A 9 -8.47 0.72 5.88
C ALA A 9 -7.98 1.85 4.95
N LEU A 10 -6.66 1.90 4.79
CA LEU A 10 -5.99 2.64 3.72
C LEU A 10 -5.51 1.61 2.73
N LEU A 11 -5.85 1.79 1.45
CA LEU A 11 -5.50 0.91 0.34
C LEU A 11 -4.63 1.69 -0.64
N SER A 12 -3.61 1.01 -1.16
CA SER A 12 -2.75 1.52 -2.21
C SER A 12 -3.42 1.45 -3.58
N ASN A 13 -2.95 2.28 -4.51
CA ASN A 13 -3.43 2.28 -5.89
C ASN A 13 -3.25 0.90 -6.56
N HIS A 14 -2.22 0.16 -6.15
CA HIS A 14 -1.98 -1.19 -6.65
C HIS A 14 -2.97 -2.22 -6.11
N GLU A 15 -3.24 -2.24 -4.80
CA GLU A 15 -4.26 -3.12 -4.21
C GLU A 15 -5.62 -2.91 -4.87
N VAL A 16 -5.96 -1.64 -5.10
CA VAL A 16 -7.19 -1.28 -5.79
C VAL A 16 -7.15 -1.79 -7.23
N LEU A 17 -6.06 -1.58 -7.97
CA LEU A 17 -5.94 -2.05 -9.36
C LEU A 17 -6.07 -3.58 -9.47
N LEU A 18 -5.40 -4.34 -8.61
CA LEU A 18 -5.51 -5.80 -8.57
C LEU A 18 -6.94 -6.24 -8.30
N HIS A 19 -7.58 -5.63 -7.30
CA HIS A 19 -8.95 -5.95 -6.95
C HIS A 19 -9.94 -5.62 -8.09
N LEU A 20 -9.75 -4.48 -8.77
CA LEU A 20 -10.59 -4.13 -9.92
C LEU A 20 -10.43 -5.15 -11.06
N ARG A 21 -9.20 -5.63 -11.33
CA ARG A 21 -8.95 -6.67 -12.35
C ARG A 21 -9.54 -8.02 -11.97
N GLU A 22 -9.41 -8.43 -10.70
CA GLU A 22 -10.03 -9.65 -10.19
C GLU A 22 -11.55 -9.61 -10.35
N GLN A 23 -12.17 -8.48 -9.99
CA GLN A 23 -13.61 -8.28 -10.20
C GLN A 23 -13.96 -8.30 -11.68
N ASP A 24 -13.18 -7.63 -12.54
CA ASP A 24 -13.40 -7.63 -13.99
C ASP A 24 -13.41 -9.05 -14.57
N ALA A 25 -12.45 -9.87 -14.14
CA ALA A 25 -12.30 -11.27 -14.53
C ALA A 25 -13.42 -12.18 -13.99
N GLU A 26 -13.87 -11.98 -12.74
CA GLU A 26 -15.01 -12.72 -12.15
C GLU A 26 -16.28 -12.53 -12.99
N TYR A 27 -16.58 -11.28 -13.37
CA TYR A 27 -17.78 -10.99 -14.17
C TYR A 27 -17.66 -11.50 -15.61
N GLU A 28 -16.45 -11.54 -16.18
CA GLU A 28 -16.21 -12.09 -17.52
C GLU A 28 -16.13 -13.61 -17.54
N GLY A 29 -15.95 -14.25 -16.38
CA GLY A 29 -15.76 -15.68 -16.25
C GLY A 29 -14.38 -16.16 -16.71
N THR A 30 -13.41 -15.25 -16.78
CA THR A 30 -12.00 -15.53 -17.13
C THR A 30 -11.16 -15.90 -15.91
N ASP A 31 -11.75 -15.87 -14.71
CA ASP A 31 -11.18 -16.27 -13.41
C ASP A 31 -10.98 -17.78 -13.22
N GLY A 32 -11.25 -18.60 -14.23
CA GLY A 32 -11.18 -20.07 -14.16
C GLY A 32 -12.43 -20.74 -13.58
N THR A 33 -13.43 -19.99 -13.10
CA THR A 33 -14.72 -20.55 -12.66
C THR A 33 -15.71 -20.72 -13.81
N GLY A 34 -15.50 -20.00 -14.91
CA GLY A 34 -16.35 -20.02 -16.11
C GLY A 34 -17.76 -19.44 -15.89
N ARG A 35 -18.00 -18.77 -14.76
CA ARG A 35 -19.32 -18.23 -14.39
C ARG A 35 -19.42 -16.73 -14.72
N GLY A 36 -19.54 -16.42 -16.00
CA GLY A 36 -19.77 -15.04 -16.45
C GLY A 36 -21.12 -14.49 -15.95
N ARG A 37 -21.14 -13.24 -15.52
CA ARG A 37 -22.33 -12.49 -15.10
C ARG A 37 -22.35 -11.12 -15.75
N GLN A 38 -23.54 -10.61 -16.05
CA GLN A 38 -23.65 -9.26 -16.59
C GLN A 38 -23.31 -8.22 -15.51
N LYS A 39 -22.29 -7.40 -15.77
CA LYS A 39 -21.91 -6.26 -14.92
C LYS A 39 -23.10 -5.27 -14.83
N PRO A 40 -23.58 -4.91 -13.61
CA PRO A 40 -24.55 -3.84 -13.43
C PRO A 40 -24.06 -2.53 -14.06
N LYS A 41 -24.96 -1.74 -14.65
CA LYS A 41 -24.57 -0.56 -15.45
C LYS A 41 -23.66 0.41 -14.68
N GLY A 42 -24.09 0.87 -13.51
CA GLY A 42 -23.29 1.83 -12.71
C GLY A 42 -21.97 1.25 -12.20
N PHE A 43 -21.89 -0.07 -11.99
CA PHE A 43 -20.64 -0.72 -11.62
C PHE A 43 -19.66 -0.77 -12.80
N ARG A 44 -20.16 -1.07 -14.01
CA ARG A 44 -19.36 -1.12 -15.23
C ARG A 44 -18.66 0.21 -15.50
N ASP A 45 -19.40 1.32 -15.41
CA ASP A 45 -18.86 2.64 -15.70
C ASP A 45 -17.74 3.00 -14.70
N VAL A 46 -17.98 2.78 -13.40
CA VAL A 46 -16.98 3.02 -12.33
C VAL A 46 -15.78 2.09 -12.47
N LEU A 47 -15.99 0.83 -12.83
CA LEU A 47 -14.92 -0.14 -13.04
C LEU A 47 -14.02 0.27 -14.20
N GLN A 48 -14.63 0.65 -15.33
CA GLN A 48 -13.90 1.08 -16.52
C GLN A 48 -13.13 2.38 -16.27
N ASP A 49 -13.74 3.37 -15.63
CA ASP A 49 -13.10 4.64 -15.29
C ASP A 49 -11.96 4.44 -14.28
N GLY A 50 -12.18 3.60 -13.26
CA GLY A 50 -11.17 3.28 -12.25
C GLY A 50 -9.97 2.54 -12.83
N LEU A 51 -10.21 1.55 -13.69
CA LEU A 51 -9.15 0.85 -14.42
C LEU A 51 -8.40 1.81 -15.33
N ALA A 52 -9.10 2.63 -16.12
CA ALA A 52 -8.48 3.59 -17.02
C ALA A 52 -7.61 4.61 -16.28
N TYR A 53 -8.11 5.20 -15.18
CA TYR A 53 -7.36 6.17 -14.38
C TYR A 53 -6.10 5.57 -13.78
N LEU A 54 -6.21 4.39 -13.16
CA LEU A 54 -5.06 3.72 -12.58
C LEU A 54 -4.09 3.32 -13.71
N GLN A 55 -4.55 2.70 -14.79
CA GLN A 55 -3.73 2.31 -15.95
C GLN A 55 -3.13 3.47 -16.78
N SER A 56 -3.63 4.70 -16.64
CA SER A 56 -3.05 5.89 -17.28
C SER A 56 -2.04 6.59 -16.39
N GLN A 57 -2.34 6.78 -15.09
CA GLN A 57 -1.40 7.34 -14.10
C GLN A 57 -0.11 6.50 -13.99
N THR A 58 -0.21 5.23 -14.35
CA THR A 58 0.84 4.22 -14.38
C THR A 58 1.77 4.31 -15.61
N GLN A 59 1.46 5.16 -16.62
CA GLN A 59 2.30 5.33 -17.83
C GLN A 59 3.50 6.25 -17.62
N ASP A 60 3.36 7.32 -16.82
CA ASP A 60 4.46 8.26 -16.55
C ASP A 60 5.44 7.74 -15.48
N HIS A 61 4.99 6.85 -14.59
CA HIS A 61 5.78 6.30 -13.48
C HIS A 61 5.89 4.76 -13.48
N ALA A 62 5.79 4.15 -14.67
CA ALA A 62 6.19 2.76 -14.92
C ALA A 62 5.54 1.72 -13.98
N LEU A 63 4.22 1.67 -13.97
CA LEU A 63 3.48 0.58 -13.32
C LEU A 63 3.01 -0.46 -14.35
N ASN A 64 2.75 -0.09 -15.60
CA ASN A 64 2.48 -1.06 -16.67
C ASN A 64 3.71 -1.93 -16.96
N THR A 65 4.92 -1.37 -16.91
CA THR A 65 6.16 -2.18 -17.02
C THR A 65 6.34 -3.14 -15.85
N VAL A 66 6.02 -2.75 -14.61
CA VAL A 66 6.13 -3.63 -13.43
C VAL A 66 5.09 -4.76 -13.48
N ILE A 67 3.87 -4.47 -13.93
CA ILE A 67 2.80 -5.45 -14.06
C ILE A 67 3.01 -6.38 -15.25
N GLU A 68 3.43 -5.85 -16.41
CA GLU A 68 3.67 -6.63 -17.63
C GLU A 68 4.96 -7.45 -17.52
N ALA A 69 6.00 -6.92 -16.89
CA ALA A 69 7.21 -7.70 -16.61
C ALA A 69 6.92 -8.84 -15.62
N HIS A 70 5.94 -8.67 -14.71
CA HIS A 70 5.77 -9.54 -13.55
C HIS A 70 4.28 -9.87 -13.26
N PRO A 71 3.63 -10.65 -14.15
CA PRO A 71 2.20 -10.96 -14.07
C PRO A 71 1.81 -11.87 -12.90
N GLU A 72 2.72 -12.72 -12.42
CA GLU A 72 2.51 -13.68 -11.33
C GLU A 72 3.05 -13.17 -9.98
N ARG A 73 3.49 -11.91 -9.91
CA ARG A 73 4.16 -11.35 -8.72
C ARG A 73 3.20 -11.36 -7.51
N PRO A 74 3.49 -12.15 -6.47
CA PRO A 74 2.97 -11.84 -5.15
C PRO A 74 3.72 -10.56 -4.73
N MET A 75 3.00 -9.43 -4.68
CA MET A 75 2.98 -8.36 -3.66
C MET A 75 4.19 -8.15 -2.69
N THR A 76 5.42 -8.45 -3.10
CA THR A 76 6.65 -8.39 -2.25
C THR A 76 7.03 -6.99 -1.81
N LEU A 77 6.47 -5.97 -2.45
CA LEU A 77 6.64 -4.55 -2.09
C LEU A 77 5.82 -4.14 -0.85
N TYR A 78 4.82 -4.93 -0.44
CA TYR A 78 3.82 -4.53 0.56
C TYR A 78 3.78 -5.46 1.77
N LYS A 79 4.33 -6.66 1.64
CA LYS A 79 4.39 -7.66 2.69
C LYS A 79 5.69 -8.46 2.53
N GLY A 80 6.21 -8.97 3.63
CA GLY A 80 7.49 -9.70 3.63
C GLY A 80 8.71 -8.78 3.76
N GLU A 81 9.89 -9.40 3.60
CA GLU A 81 11.19 -8.79 3.91
C GLU A 81 11.58 -7.68 2.94
N HIS A 82 11.18 -7.81 1.68
CA HIS A 82 11.48 -6.89 0.60
C HIS A 82 10.49 -5.70 0.52
N SER A 83 9.56 -5.61 1.46
CA SER A 83 8.57 -4.54 1.45
C SER A 83 9.21 -3.18 1.71
N LEU A 84 8.67 -2.13 1.07
CA LEU A 84 9.16 -0.76 1.24
C LEU A 84 9.16 -0.35 2.72
N TYR A 85 8.15 -0.81 3.47
CA TYR A 85 8.09 -0.60 4.91
C TYR A 85 9.27 -1.26 5.64
N ARG A 86 9.62 -2.51 5.30
CA ARG A 86 10.70 -3.24 5.98
C ARG A 86 12.08 -2.64 5.69
N VAL A 87 12.29 -2.15 4.47
CA VAL A 87 13.54 -1.53 4.05
C VAL A 87 13.73 -0.15 4.70
N LEU A 88 12.68 0.67 4.74
CA LEU A 88 12.78 2.05 5.24
C LEU A 88 12.58 2.18 6.75
N ALA A 89 11.68 1.40 7.37
CA ALA A 89 11.33 1.56 8.78
C ALA A 89 12.48 1.46 9.79
N PRO A 90 13.56 0.66 9.56
CA PRO A 90 14.70 0.60 10.48
C PRO A 90 15.46 1.93 10.57
N LYS A 91 15.58 2.66 9.46
CA LYS A 91 16.36 3.90 9.36
C LYS A 91 15.50 5.15 9.51
N PHE A 92 14.32 5.15 8.90
CA PHE A 92 13.51 6.35 8.75
C PHE A 92 12.16 6.26 9.45
N ARG A 93 11.83 7.33 10.18
CA ARG A 93 10.57 7.43 10.91
C ARG A 93 9.52 8.17 10.08
N LEU A 94 8.79 7.41 9.28
CA LEU A 94 7.71 7.91 8.42
C LEU A 94 6.32 7.56 8.98
N ASN A 95 5.31 8.34 8.59
CA ASN A 95 3.90 8.13 8.88
C ASN A 95 3.29 7.14 7.86
N ARG A 96 2.17 6.49 8.22
CA ARG A 96 1.47 5.54 7.34
C ARG A 96 1.01 6.18 6.03
N VAL A 97 0.60 7.45 6.06
CA VAL A 97 0.16 8.18 4.85
C VAL A 97 1.35 8.47 3.94
N GLU A 98 2.50 8.82 4.50
CA GLU A 98 3.74 9.04 3.74
C GLU A 98 4.16 7.75 3.03
N TYR A 99 4.15 6.61 3.73
CA TYR A 99 4.41 5.31 3.10
C TYR A 99 3.45 5.02 1.94
N LEU A 100 2.17 5.31 2.11
CA LEU A 100 1.17 5.11 1.07
C LEU A 100 1.42 6.01 -0.15
N MET A 101 1.81 7.27 0.09
CA MET A 101 2.12 8.22 -0.97
C MET A 101 3.41 7.87 -1.70
N LEU A 102 4.48 7.50 -0.98
CA LEU A 102 5.72 6.99 -1.57
C LEU A 102 5.44 5.78 -2.46
N TYR A 103 4.56 4.89 -1.98
CA TYR A 103 4.16 3.72 -2.71
C TYR A 103 3.38 4.06 -4.01
N ASN A 104 2.45 5.02 -3.94
CA ASN A 104 1.60 5.41 -5.07
C ASN A 104 2.32 6.27 -6.11
N LEU A 105 3.20 7.18 -5.67
CA LEU A 105 3.84 8.20 -6.52
C LEU A 105 5.24 7.82 -6.96
N ARG A 106 5.96 7.00 -6.19
CA ARG A 106 7.30 6.48 -6.52
C ARG A 106 8.26 7.60 -6.93
N PRO A 107 8.58 8.53 -6.01
CA PRO A 107 9.44 9.66 -6.32
C PRO A 107 10.79 9.16 -6.83
N GLN A 108 11.27 9.75 -7.93
CA GLN A 108 12.59 9.48 -8.52
C GLN A 108 13.55 10.64 -8.31
N THR A 109 13.02 11.81 -7.97
CA THR A 109 13.81 12.98 -7.64
C THR A 109 13.62 13.37 -6.19
N GLN A 110 14.63 14.01 -5.63
CA GLN A 110 14.57 14.51 -4.26
C GLN A 110 13.49 15.57 -4.07
N ILE A 111 13.20 16.38 -5.10
CA ILE A 111 12.13 17.39 -5.06
C ILE A 111 10.78 16.71 -4.87
N GLU A 112 10.50 15.65 -5.62
CA GLU A 112 9.27 14.86 -5.46
C GLU A 112 9.19 14.24 -4.05
N LEU A 113 10.30 13.70 -3.54
CA LEU A 113 10.37 13.12 -2.20
C LEU A 113 10.02 14.16 -1.12
N GLN A 114 10.53 15.38 -1.25
CA GLN A 114 10.25 16.48 -0.33
C GLN A 114 8.79 16.98 -0.41
N LEU A 115 8.12 16.81 -1.55
CA LEU A 115 6.68 17.11 -1.69
C LEU A 115 5.80 16.03 -1.04
N VAL A 116 6.29 14.79 -0.95
CA VAL A 116 5.56 13.68 -0.32
C VAL A 116 5.70 13.71 1.20
N ILE A 117 6.89 14.05 1.71
CA ILE A 117 7.20 14.02 3.13
C ILE A 117 7.06 15.42 3.73
N GLU A 118 6.13 15.56 4.67
CA GLU A 118 5.91 16.82 5.38
C GLU A 118 7.15 17.22 6.19
N GLU A 119 7.56 18.47 6.04
CA GLU A 119 8.72 19.07 6.73
C GLU A 119 10.00 18.22 6.59
N SER A 120 10.21 17.63 5.41
CA SER A 120 11.35 16.75 5.11
C SER A 120 12.70 17.35 5.51
N GLY A 121 12.97 18.62 5.18
CA GLY A 121 14.23 19.29 5.49
C GLY A 121 14.49 19.59 6.98
N THR A 122 13.48 19.47 7.86
CA THR A 122 13.68 19.55 9.32
C THR A 122 13.80 18.18 9.96
N ARG A 123 13.24 17.15 9.33
CA ARG A 123 13.18 15.78 9.85
C ARG A 123 14.35 14.90 9.44
N PHE A 124 14.92 15.17 8.27
CA PHE A 124 15.97 14.36 7.66
C PHE A 124 17.08 15.23 7.12
N THR A 125 18.31 14.73 7.15
CA THR A 125 19.44 15.38 6.47
C THR A 125 19.38 15.15 4.96
N GLU A 126 20.15 15.94 4.20
CA GLU A 126 20.26 15.77 2.76
C GLU A 126 20.72 14.35 2.38
N ASP A 127 21.75 13.85 3.06
CA ASP A 127 22.29 12.50 2.86
C ASP A 127 21.26 11.41 3.19
N GLU A 128 20.41 11.62 4.20
CA GLU A 128 19.32 10.70 4.55
C GLU A 128 18.21 10.68 3.49
N LEU A 129 17.91 11.83 2.87
CA LEU A 129 16.95 11.91 1.78
C LEU A 129 17.48 11.23 0.51
N GLU A 130 18.77 11.37 0.22
CA GLU A 130 19.41 10.67 -0.91
C GLU A 130 19.47 9.15 -0.68
N ASP A 131 19.83 8.68 0.52
CA ASP A 131 19.77 7.26 0.90
C ASP A 131 18.34 6.70 0.81
N MET A 132 17.34 7.49 1.26
CA MET A 132 15.94 7.10 1.15
C MET A 132 15.51 6.94 -0.32
N LEU A 133 15.89 7.88 -1.18
CA LEU A 133 15.58 7.83 -2.60
C LEU A 133 16.24 6.63 -3.29
N ALA A 134 17.50 6.33 -2.92
CA ALA A 134 18.22 5.16 -3.41
C ALA A 134 17.53 3.86 -3.00
N LEU A 135 17.11 3.73 -1.73
CA LEU A 135 16.39 2.54 -1.23
C LEU A 135 15.02 2.38 -1.88
N ILE A 136 14.26 3.48 -2.08
CA ILE A 136 12.99 3.47 -2.82
C ILE A 136 13.23 2.92 -4.23
N THR A 137 14.23 3.47 -4.92
CA THR A 137 14.59 3.07 -6.29
C THR A 137 15.00 1.60 -6.35
N GLN A 138 15.85 1.16 -5.42
CA GLN A 138 16.29 -0.23 -5.31
C GLN A 138 15.09 -1.17 -5.15
N VAL A 139 14.18 -0.89 -4.22
CA VAL A 139 13.01 -1.73 -3.95
C VAL A 139 12.10 -1.85 -5.18
N PHE A 140 11.92 -0.77 -5.94
CA PHE A 140 11.08 -0.79 -7.15
C PHE A 140 11.79 -1.35 -8.39
N GLN A 141 13.12 -1.45 -8.40
CA GLN A 141 13.93 -1.95 -9.52
C GLN A 141 14.61 -3.31 -9.24
N GLU A 142 14.43 -3.90 -8.06
CA GLU A 142 15.03 -5.18 -7.66
C GLU A 142 14.66 -6.32 -8.65
N GLU A 143 15.67 -6.99 -9.21
CA GLU A 143 15.48 -8.11 -10.14
C GLU A 143 14.93 -9.35 -9.42
N GLU A 144 13.81 -9.87 -9.94
CA GLU A 144 12.95 -10.85 -9.26
C GLU A 144 13.51 -12.26 -9.11
N GLY A 145 14.58 -12.62 -9.84
CA GLY A 145 15.24 -13.92 -9.67
C GLY A 145 15.76 -14.16 -8.24
N SER A 146 15.85 -13.10 -7.44
CA SER A 146 16.28 -13.10 -6.05
C SER A 146 15.16 -13.36 -5.02
N ILE A 147 13.88 -13.30 -5.41
CA ILE A 147 12.74 -13.32 -4.48
C ILE A 147 11.98 -14.65 -4.59
N HIS A 148 12.01 -15.45 -3.53
CA HIS A 148 11.32 -16.75 -3.51
C HIS A 148 9.79 -16.62 -3.33
N ALA A 149 9.03 -17.55 -3.92
CA ALA A 149 7.60 -17.63 -3.68
C ALA A 149 7.28 -17.88 -2.19
N GLY A 150 6.32 -17.14 -1.63
CA GLY A 150 5.89 -17.28 -0.23
C GLY A 150 6.67 -16.44 0.80
N VAL A 151 7.60 -15.58 0.38
CA VAL A 151 8.32 -14.65 1.29
C VAL A 151 7.39 -13.69 2.05
N GLU A 152 6.18 -13.47 1.55
CA GLU A 152 5.18 -12.61 2.20
C GLU A 152 4.49 -13.26 3.39
N ASP A 153 4.39 -14.58 3.40
CA ASP A 153 3.71 -15.34 4.45
C ASP A 153 4.65 -15.74 5.59
N GLN A 154 5.92 -15.35 5.48
CA GLN A 154 6.89 -15.53 6.55
C GLN A 154 6.53 -14.63 7.75
N GLU A 155 6.59 -15.21 8.94
CA GLU A 155 6.44 -14.44 10.18
C GLU A 155 7.67 -13.58 10.41
N LEU A 156 7.52 -12.27 10.28
CA LEU A 156 8.60 -11.31 10.49
C LEU A 156 8.61 -10.75 11.90
N GLU A 157 9.81 -10.53 12.44
CA GLU A 157 9.99 -9.83 13.70
C GLU A 157 9.40 -8.42 13.62
N LYS A 158 8.80 -7.96 14.70
CA LYS A 158 8.24 -6.61 14.79
C LYS A 158 9.37 -5.59 14.73
N THR A 159 9.28 -4.68 13.76
CA THR A 159 10.16 -3.51 13.69
C THR A 159 10.03 -2.67 14.95
N SER A 160 11.17 -2.22 15.49
CA SER A 160 11.23 -1.40 16.71
C SER A 160 10.59 -0.02 16.53
N ASN A 161 10.68 0.52 15.32
CA ASN A 161 10.14 1.82 14.96
C ASN A 161 8.62 1.76 14.73
N LYS A 162 7.88 2.27 15.70
CA LYS A 162 6.43 2.46 15.58
C LYS A 162 6.14 3.55 14.55
N LEU A 163 5.31 3.22 13.56
CA LEU A 163 4.71 4.19 12.64
C LEU A 163 4.13 5.37 13.45
N LEU A 164 4.50 6.59 13.06
CA LEU A 164 3.88 7.80 13.59
C LEU A 164 2.35 7.72 13.35
N GLY A 165 1.55 8.14 14.34
CA GLY A 165 0.07 8.12 14.23
C GLY A 165 -0.62 6.77 14.49
N ALA A 166 0.11 5.65 14.59
CA ALA A 166 -0.48 4.32 14.81
C ALA A 166 -0.93 4.05 16.27
N SER A 167 -0.73 4.99 17.20
CA SER A 167 -1.15 4.81 18.58
C SER A 167 -2.67 4.93 18.70
N LYS A 168 -3.38 3.80 18.61
CA LYS A 168 -4.71 3.69 19.21
C LYS A 168 -4.54 4.00 20.70
N ARG A 169 -4.97 5.19 21.15
CA ARG A 169 -5.24 5.44 22.56
C ARG A 169 -6.28 4.40 23.00
N LYS A 170 -5.84 3.27 23.56
CA LYS A 170 -6.70 2.35 24.31
C LYS A 170 -7.21 3.15 25.50
N LYS A 171 -8.36 3.81 25.33
CA LYS A 171 -9.10 4.43 26.43
C LYS A 171 -9.54 3.27 27.32
N ARG A 172 -8.78 2.98 28.38
CA ARG A 172 -9.21 2.08 29.46
C ARG A 172 -10.46 2.72 30.05
N VAL A 173 -11.63 2.25 29.64
CA VAL A 173 -12.87 2.52 30.37
C VAL A 173 -12.72 1.77 31.69
N ARG A 174 -12.28 2.47 32.74
CA ARG A 174 -12.44 2.00 34.11
C ARG A 174 -13.95 1.98 34.37
N ARG A 175 -14.57 0.80 34.35
CA ARG A 175 -15.85 0.59 35.03
C ARG A 175 -15.54 0.70 36.53
N THR A 176 -15.73 1.88 37.09
CA THR A 176 -15.85 2.04 38.54
C THR A 176 -17.18 1.42 38.95
N GLY A 177 -17.09 0.28 39.64
CA GLY A 177 -18.18 -0.21 40.47
C GLY A 177 -18.34 0.69 41.69
N ALA A 178 -19.60 1.02 41.98
CA ALA A 178 -20.16 1.66 43.16
C ALA A 178 -21.65 1.84 42.77
N GLU A 179 -22.67 1.41 43.49
CA GLU A 179 -22.80 1.15 44.93
C GLU A 179 -24.02 0.24 45.13
N GLU A 180 -23.90 -0.62 46.15
CA GLU A 180 -25.00 -1.25 46.86
C GLU A 180 -26.06 -0.21 47.25
N ARG A 181 -27.33 -0.54 47.02
CA ARG A 181 -28.44 -0.03 47.83
C ARG A 181 -29.37 -1.20 48.13
N GLU A 182 -29.29 -1.63 49.38
CA GLU A 182 -30.40 -2.26 50.11
C GLU A 182 -31.68 -1.43 50.02
#